data_AF-A0A848ZF18-F1
#
_entry.id   AF-A0A848ZF18-F1
#
_cell.length_a   1.000
_cell.length_b   1.000
_cell.length_c   1.000
_cell.angle_alpha   90.00
_cell.angle_beta   90.00
_cell.angle_gamma   90.00
#
_symmetry.space_group_name_H-M   'P 1'
#
loop_
_entity.id
_entity.type
_entity.pdbx_description
1 polymer ?
#
loop_
_entity_poly.entity_id
_entity_poly.type
_entity_poly.pdbx_seq_one_letter_code
_entity_poly.pdbx_strand_id
1 'polypeptide(L)'
;MFGLLLRLLAIALFVAAIVEPGRADEIKRSTYDRYDDKAIVNAGPLNLRESPSTDSRVLMQLAPGDAVVILEEYLPVTVGDRQGRWVFVATPHCIGTACEYVTAGWLADVFLDRAAEAGSDADSETSG
;
A
#
# COMPACT_ATOMS: atom_id res chain seq x y z
N MET A 1 6.63 11.80 53.49
CA MET A 1 7.35 11.03 52.45
C MET A 1 6.44 10.22 51.51
N PHE A 2 5.15 10.00 51.81
CA PHE A 2 4.23 9.22 50.97
C PHE A 2 3.70 9.92 49.68
N GLY A 3 3.68 11.26 49.63
CA GLY A 3 3.11 11.99 48.48
C GLY A 3 3.97 12.01 47.21
N LEU A 4 5.29 11.87 47.34
CA LEU A 4 6.21 11.86 46.19
C LEU A 4 6.15 10.51 45.45
N LEU A 5 6.04 9.40 46.20
CA LEU A 5 5.92 8.06 45.64
C LEU A 5 4.62 7.89 44.85
N LEU A 6 3.49 8.41 45.38
CA LEU A 6 2.19 8.33 44.70
C LEU A 6 2.15 9.19 43.42
N ARG A 7 2.84 10.35 43.40
CA ARG A 7 2.96 11.20 42.20
C ARG A 7 3.87 10.60 41.15
N LEU A 8 4.99 9.99 41.53
CA LEU A 8 5.88 9.30 40.59
C LEU A 8 5.20 8.07 39.99
N LEU A 9 4.42 7.33 40.79
CA LEU A 9 3.65 6.19 40.32
C LEU A 9 2.53 6.62 39.36
N ALA A 10 1.84 7.72 39.64
CA ALA A 10 0.84 8.29 38.73
C ALA A 10 1.45 8.80 37.41
N ILE A 11 2.63 9.43 37.45
CA ILE A 11 3.35 9.86 36.24
C ILE A 11 3.83 8.66 35.43
N ALA A 12 4.37 7.62 36.06
CA ALA A 12 4.81 6.41 35.37
C ALA A 12 3.64 5.67 34.70
N LEU A 13 2.49 5.58 35.38
CA LEU A 13 1.26 5.01 34.81
C LEU A 13 0.71 5.88 33.66
N PHE A 14 0.80 7.21 33.78
CA PHE A 14 0.39 8.12 32.71
C PHE A 14 1.30 8.02 31.47
N VAL A 15 2.61 7.90 31.66
CA VAL A 15 3.58 7.69 30.56
C VAL A 15 3.39 6.33 29.89
N ALA A 16 3.14 5.27 30.66
CA ALA A 16 2.88 3.93 30.13
C ALA A 16 1.55 3.83 29.36
N ALA A 17 0.53 4.61 29.74
CA ALA A 17 -0.75 4.65 29.03
C ALA A 17 -0.69 5.44 27.70
N ILE A 18 0.26 6.38 27.54
CA ILE A 18 0.42 7.15 26.30
C ILE A 18 1.18 6.35 25.23
N VAL A 19 2.08 5.45 25.63
CA VAL A 19 2.84 4.62 24.70
C VAL A 19 2.17 3.26 24.58
N GLU A 20 1.16 3.18 23.70
CA GLU A 20 0.47 1.94 23.38
C GLU A 20 1.43 0.98 22.63
N PRO A 21 1.74 -0.22 23.17
CA PRO A 21 2.67 -1.16 22.54
C PRO A 21 2.16 -1.82 21.24
N GLY A 22 1.03 -1.39 20.67
CA GLY A 22 0.48 -1.91 19.41
C GLY A 22 0.71 -1.03 18.18
N ARG A 23 0.95 0.28 18.35
CA ARG A 23 0.99 1.24 17.23
C ARG A 23 2.10 0.95 16.23
N ALA A 24 3.27 0.50 16.70
CA ALA A 24 4.39 0.20 15.82
C ALA A 24 4.15 -1.06 14.96
N ASP A 25 3.47 -2.06 15.50
CA ASP A 25 3.22 -3.32 14.79
C ASP A 25 2.00 -3.22 13.86
N GLU A 26 1.00 -2.39 14.22
CA GLU A 26 -0.09 -2.00 13.33
C GLU A 26 0.42 -1.20 12.11
N ILE A 27 1.35 -0.26 12.33
CA ILE A 27 1.97 0.49 11.22
C ILE A 27 2.77 -0.45 10.31
N LYS A 28 3.52 -1.41 10.87
CA LYS A 28 4.24 -2.41 10.05
C LYS A 28 3.29 -3.31 9.27
N ARG A 29 2.20 -3.79 9.89
CA ARG A 29 1.22 -4.66 9.23
C ARG A 29 0.47 -3.93 8.11
N SER A 30 -0.02 -2.72 8.37
CA SER A 30 -0.67 -1.89 7.33
C SER A 30 0.27 -1.44 6.21
N THR A 31 1.59 -1.38 6.47
CA THR A 31 2.60 -1.15 5.42
C THR A 31 2.85 -2.42 4.62
N TYR A 32 2.84 -3.59 5.27
CA TYR A 32 3.07 -4.88 4.63
C TYR A 32 1.87 -5.36 3.80
N ASP A 33 0.63 -5.17 4.28
CA ASP A 33 -0.60 -5.50 3.53
C ASP A 33 -0.65 -4.74 2.19
N ARG A 34 -0.27 -3.46 2.18
CA ARG A 34 -0.19 -2.69 0.92
C ARG A 34 0.87 -3.22 -0.04
N TYR A 35 1.88 -3.92 0.45
CA TYR A 35 2.86 -4.58 -0.41
C TYR A 35 2.32 -5.86 -1.07
N ASP A 36 1.17 -6.36 -0.60
CA ASP A 36 0.46 -7.49 -1.19
C ASP A 36 -0.64 -7.08 -2.17
N ASP A 37 -0.95 -5.77 -2.29
CA ASP A 37 -1.87 -5.24 -3.30
C ASP A 37 -1.21 -5.28 -4.69
N LYS A 38 -1.22 -6.47 -5.29
CA LYS A 38 -0.66 -6.78 -6.60
C LYS A 38 -1.71 -6.63 -7.66
N ALA A 39 -1.31 -6.09 -8.80
CA ALA A 39 -2.16 -5.98 -9.96
C ALA A 39 -1.40 -6.30 -11.25
N ILE A 40 -2.15 -6.68 -12.29
CA ILE A 40 -1.64 -6.97 -13.62
C ILE A 40 -2.15 -5.91 -14.59
N VAL A 41 -1.27 -5.41 -15.46
CA VAL A 41 -1.66 -4.48 -16.53
C VAL A 41 -2.53 -5.22 -17.54
N ASN A 42 -3.77 -4.78 -17.75
CA ASN A 42 -4.75 -5.45 -18.61
C ASN A 42 -4.82 -4.87 -20.04
N ALA A 43 -4.29 -3.66 -20.24
CA ALA A 43 -4.25 -2.97 -21.51
C ALA A 43 -3.02 -2.07 -21.60
N GLY A 44 -2.42 -1.96 -22.78
CA GLY A 44 -1.18 -1.22 -22.96
C GLY A 44 -0.84 -0.90 -24.42
N PRO A 45 0.28 -0.20 -24.65
CA PRO A 45 1.29 0.18 -23.65
C PRO A 45 0.79 1.22 -22.62
N LEU A 46 0.99 0.93 -21.34
CA LEU A 46 0.57 1.79 -20.21
C LEU A 46 1.76 2.61 -19.71
N ASN A 47 1.60 3.94 -19.63
CA ASN A 47 2.67 4.82 -19.19
C ASN A 47 2.76 4.87 -17.65
N LEU A 48 3.95 4.59 -17.11
CA LEU A 48 4.33 4.90 -15.73
C LEU A 48 4.96 6.29 -15.69
N ARG A 49 4.49 7.18 -14.80
CA ARG A 49 4.81 8.61 -14.83
C ARG A 49 5.43 9.13 -13.53
N GLU A 50 6.13 10.26 -13.62
CA GLU A 50 6.76 10.90 -12.47
C GLU A 50 5.74 11.59 -11.53
N SER A 51 4.57 11.96 -12.04
CA SER A 51 3.48 12.62 -11.28
C SER A 51 2.11 12.17 -11.80
N PRO A 52 1.02 12.29 -11.01
CA PRO A 52 -0.33 11.86 -11.40
C PRO A 52 -0.98 12.82 -12.40
N SER A 53 -0.41 12.91 -13.59
CA SER A 53 -0.86 13.77 -14.69
C SER A 53 -0.44 13.20 -16.05
N THR A 54 -1.27 13.38 -17.07
CA THR A 54 -0.97 12.98 -18.46
C THR A 54 0.13 13.83 -19.11
N ASP A 55 0.42 15.00 -18.55
CA ASP A 55 1.48 15.91 -19.02
C ASP A 55 2.83 15.64 -18.33
N SER A 56 2.85 14.79 -17.30
CA SER A 56 4.06 14.42 -16.59
C SER A 56 4.96 13.53 -17.44
N ARG A 57 6.27 13.62 -17.18
CA ARG A 57 7.29 12.77 -17.81
C ARG A 57 6.93 11.29 -17.65
N VAL A 58 7.01 10.56 -18.77
CA VAL A 58 6.92 9.10 -18.77
C VAL A 58 8.27 8.53 -18.34
N LEU A 59 8.26 7.72 -17.28
CA LEU A 59 9.42 7.01 -16.75
C LEU A 59 9.67 5.73 -17.57
N MET A 60 8.60 4.97 -17.83
CA MET A 60 8.64 3.77 -18.67
C MET A 60 7.25 3.43 -19.21
N GLN A 61 7.18 2.45 -20.11
CA GLN A 61 5.94 1.86 -20.60
C GLN A 61 5.84 0.41 -20.14
N LEU A 62 4.67 0.03 -19.65
CA LEU A 62 4.32 -1.32 -19.22
C LEU A 62 3.48 -1.99 -20.30
N ALA A 63 3.77 -3.26 -20.57
CA ALA A 63 3.03 -4.11 -21.48
C ALA A 63 1.84 -4.76 -20.76
N PRO A 64 0.78 -5.15 -21.48
CA PRO A 64 -0.23 -6.06 -20.93
C PRO A 64 0.42 -7.33 -20.37
N GLY A 65 0.03 -7.73 -19.17
CA GLY A 65 0.62 -8.85 -18.43
C GLY A 65 1.73 -8.46 -17.46
N ASP A 66 2.25 -7.23 -17.50
CA ASP A 66 3.24 -6.77 -16.52
C ASP A 66 2.61 -6.68 -15.13
N ALA A 67 3.34 -7.16 -14.12
CA ALA A 67 2.94 -7.07 -12.73
C ALA A 67 3.36 -5.74 -12.11
N VAL A 68 2.52 -5.21 -11.23
CA VAL A 68 2.81 -4.03 -10.42
C VAL A 68 2.32 -4.26 -8.99
N VAL A 69 2.90 -3.52 -8.04
CA VAL A 69 2.41 -3.44 -6.66
C VAL A 69 1.87 -2.03 -6.41
N ILE A 70 0.63 -1.92 -5.97
CA ILE A 70 -0.03 -0.65 -5.66
C ILE A 70 0.39 -0.23 -4.25
N LEU A 71 1.03 0.93 -4.15
CA LEU A 71 1.54 1.45 -2.87
C LEU A 71 0.65 2.55 -2.28
N GLU A 72 -0.02 3.30 -3.16
CA GLU A 72 -0.89 4.41 -2.80
C GLU A 72 -1.97 4.65 -3.87
N GLU A 73 -3.18 5.02 -3.44
CA GLU A 73 -4.24 5.52 -4.30
C GLU A 73 -4.47 7.01 -4.09
N TYR A 74 -4.67 7.75 -5.18
CA TYR A 74 -4.73 9.21 -5.17
C TYR A 74 -5.95 9.76 -5.92
N LEU A 75 -5.84 10.92 -6.57
CA LEU A 75 -6.97 11.64 -7.14
C LEU A 75 -7.71 10.82 -8.21
N PRO A 76 -9.03 10.99 -8.34
CA PRO A 76 -9.79 10.42 -9.44
C PRO A 76 -9.21 10.82 -10.80
N VAL A 77 -9.31 9.91 -11.76
CA VAL A 77 -8.93 10.13 -13.15
C VAL A 77 -10.01 9.59 -14.07
N THR A 78 -10.26 10.30 -15.16
CA THR A 78 -11.12 9.81 -16.25
C THR A 78 -10.23 9.59 -17.47
N VAL A 79 -10.25 8.37 -18.00
CA VAL A 79 -9.50 8.02 -19.22
C VAL A 79 -10.50 7.48 -20.24
N GLY A 80 -10.80 8.29 -21.26
CA GLY A 80 -11.91 8.01 -22.17
C GLY A 80 -13.24 8.02 -21.42
N ASP A 81 -13.96 6.90 -21.44
CA ASP A 81 -15.22 6.66 -20.74
C ASP A 81 -15.04 5.99 -19.36
N ARG A 82 -13.81 5.59 -19.02
CA ARG A 82 -13.49 4.89 -17.77
C ARG A 82 -13.19 5.88 -16.64
N GLN A 83 -13.80 5.67 -15.48
CA GLN A 83 -13.47 6.36 -14.25
C GLN A 83 -12.62 5.45 -13.36
N GLY A 84 -11.58 6.02 -12.77
CA GLY A 84 -10.73 5.33 -11.79
C GLY A 84 -9.92 6.34 -11.00
N ARG A 85 -8.73 5.95 -10.56
CA ARG A 85 -7.83 6.76 -9.75
C ARG A 85 -6.40 6.71 -10.30
N TRP A 86 -5.65 7.77 -10.04
CA TRP A 86 -4.20 7.69 -10.09
C TRP A 86 -3.71 6.82 -8.94
N VAL A 87 -2.85 5.86 -9.24
CA VAL A 87 -2.18 5.01 -8.25
C VAL A 87 -0.68 5.14 -8.39
N PHE A 88 0.01 5.18 -7.26
CA PHE A 88 1.46 5.07 -7.21
C PHE A 88 1.83 3.60 -7.07
N VAL A 89 2.60 3.10 -8.02
CA VAL A 89 2.96 1.69 -8.09
C VAL A 89 4.46 1.50 -8.13
N ALA A 90 4.92 0.31 -7.77
CA ALA A 90 6.28 -0.14 -8.03
C ALA A 90 6.27 -1.35 -8.96
N THR A 91 7.22 -1.38 -9.91
CA THR A 91 7.41 -2.48 -10.84
C THR A 91 8.46 -3.45 -10.27
N PRO A 92 8.08 -4.69 -9.92
CA PRO A 92 9.05 -5.71 -9.59
C PRO A 92 9.83 -6.11 -10.85
N HIS A 93 11.14 -6.22 -10.71
CA HIS A 93 12.01 -6.84 -11.69
C HIS A 93 12.63 -8.07 -11.05
N CYS A 94 12.28 -9.23 -11.59
CA CYS A 94 12.80 -10.49 -11.10
C CYS A 94 13.98 -10.95 -11.94
N ILE A 95 15.12 -11.17 -11.31
CA ILE A 95 16.29 -11.82 -11.89
C ILE A 95 16.42 -13.19 -11.22
N GLY A 96 15.94 -14.23 -11.92
CA GLY A 96 15.82 -15.57 -11.32
C GLY A 96 14.73 -15.58 -10.25
N THR A 97 15.08 -15.98 -9.02
CA THR A 97 14.15 -16.06 -7.88
C THR A 97 14.12 -14.80 -7.01
N ALA A 98 14.97 -13.81 -7.28
CA ALA A 98 15.02 -12.55 -6.54
C ALA A 98 14.27 -11.47 -7.32
N CYS A 99 13.32 -10.79 -6.67
CA CYS A 99 12.60 -9.65 -7.23
C CYS A 99 13.03 -8.38 -6.49
N GLU A 100 13.49 -7.39 -7.23
CA GLU A 100 13.80 -6.05 -6.73
C GLU A 100 12.86 -5.05 -7.38
N TYR A 101 12.47 -4.00 -6.65
CA TYR A 101 11.65 -2.93 -7.23
C TYR A 101 12.55 -1.98 -8.00
N VAL A 102 12.36 -1.93 -9.31
CA VAL A 102 13.28 -1.22 -10.20
C VAL A 102 12.81 0.20 -10.52
N THR A 103 11.50 0.41 -10.60
CA THR A 103 10.95 1.74 -10.90
C THR A 103 9.61 1.90 -10.20
N ALA A 104 9.36 3.09 -9.65
CA ALA A 104 8.08 3.45 -9.08
C ALA A 104 7.56 4.75 -9.70
N GLY A 105 6.25 4.86 -9.84
CA GLY A 105 5.61 5.99 -10.51
C GLY A 105 4.10 5.91 -10.51
N TRP A 106 3.49 6.90 -11.15
CA TRP A 106 2.05 7.09 -11.23
C TRP A 106 1.48 6.52 -12.53
N LEU A 107 0.35 5.80 -12.42
CA LEU A 107 -0.46 5.38 -13.56
C LEU A 107 -1.95 5.38 -13.19
N ALA A 108 -2.84 5.20 -14.16
CA ALA A 108 -4.27 5.09 -13.92
C ALA A 108 -4.68 3.63 -13.68
N ASP A 109 -5.40 3.36 -12.59
CA ASP A 109 -5.82 2.00 -12.19
C ASP A 109 -6.86 1.36 -13.11
N VAL A 110 -7.52 2.14 -13.98
CA VAL A 110 -8.49 1.65 -14.99
C VAL A 110 -7.88 0.67 -16.01
N PHE A 111 -6.56 0.50 -15.97
CA PHE A 111 -5.78 -0.41 -16.80
C PHE A 111 -5.16 -1.56 -15.99
N LEU A 112 -5.59 -1.74 -14.75
CA LEU A 112 -5.12 -2.78 -13.84
C LEU A 112 -6.25 -3.76 -13.52
N ASP A 113 -5.91 -5.05 -13.54
CA ASP A 113 -6.70 -6.10 -12.90
C ASP A 113 -6.05 -6.40 -11.55
N ARG A 114 -6.70 -6.00 -10.44
CA ARG A 114 -6.21 -6.32 -9.09
C ARG A 114 -6.37 -7.80 -8.80
N ALA A 115 -5.39 -8.39 -8.13
CA ALA A 115 -5.55 -9.73 -7.58
C ALA A 115 -6.75 -9.71 -6.63
N ALA A 116 -7.72 -10.59 -6.85
CA ALA A 116 -8.83 -10.75 -5.93
C ALA A 116 -8.26 -11.10 -4.55
N GLU A 117 -8.57 -10.31 -3.52
CA GLU A 117 -8.16 -10.63 -2.17
C GLU A 117 -8.68 -12.03 -1.83
N ALA A 118 -7.77 -12.97 -1.60
CA ALA A 118 -8.12 -14.25 -1.04
C ALA A 118 -8.66 -13.97 0.36
N GLY A 119 -9.98 -13.96 0.51
CA GLY A 119 -10.68 -13.50 1.70
C GLY A 119 -10.01 -13.95 3.00
N SER A 120 -9.60 -12.96 3.79
CA SER A 120 -9.07 -13.12 5.15
C SER A 120 -10.16 -13.41 6.19
N ASP A 121 -11.27 -14.03 5.79
CA ASP A 121 -12.44 -14.31 6.64
C ASP A 121 -12.41 -15.76 7.19
N ALA A 122 -11.33 -16.13 7.88
CA ALA A 122 -11.23 -17.42 8.56
C ALA A 122 -10.84 -17.26 10.03
N ASP A 123 -11.49 -16.36 10.77
CA ASP A 123 -11.50 -16.38 12.23
C ASP A 123 -12.92 -16.08 12.75
N SER A 124 -13.89 -16.94 12.42
CA SER A 124 -15.16 -17.01 13.15
C SER A 124 -15.02 -18.00 14.29
N GLU A 125 -14.99 -17.45 15.51
CA GLU A 125 -15.02 -18.14 16.80
C GLU A 125 -15.99 -19.33 16.79
N THR A 126 -15.46 -20.54 17.01
CA THR A 126 -16.28 -21.67 17.48
C THR A 126 -16.36 -21.56 19.00
N SER A 127 -17.40 -20.91 19.50
CA SER A 127 -17.85 -21.07 20.88
C SER A 127 -18.95 -22.15 20.89
N GLY A 128 -18.63 -23.28 21.50
CA GLY A 128 -19.53 -24.41 21.75
C GLY A 128 -19.08 -25.14 23.01
#